data_AF-A0A3D4P5C7-F1
#
_entry.id   AF-A0A3D4P5C7-F1
#
_cell.length_a   1.000
_cell.length_b   1.000
_cell.length_c   1.000
_cell.angle_alpha   90.00
_cell.angle_beta   90.00
_cell.angle_gamma   90.00
#
_symmetry.space_group_name_H-M   'P 1'
#
loop_
_entity.id
_entity.type
_entity.pdbx_description
1 polymer ?
#
loop_
_entity_poly.entity_id
_entity_poly.type
_entity_poly.pdbx_seq_one_letter_code
_entity_poly.pdbx_strand_id
1 'polypeptide(L)'
;MTALKEAGDAGMQISEGKLYVPPNERIFRGEDKFRITPEMRAELDNLILNSGTKINRTTLEKIAAQVQLGIEENWTVEELAKNLREKLLELSPSHARLIAHTEAAKVENWGQLEGYKQTEFVELKGWLCSFVPNSRQAHMDADRKYSDDPIALNDPFIVDGEELQHPGDPAGSAGNVCECKCSTYPEVRSE
;
A
#
# COMPACT_ATOMS: atom_id res chain seq x y z
N MET A 1 0.47 -13.11 6.20
CA MET A 1 1.85 -13.15 5.63
C MET A 1 1.84 -13.43 4.13
N THR A 2 0.91 -14.26 3.63
CA THR A 2 0.83 -14.59 2.20
C THR A 2 0.52 -13.38 1.32
N ALA A 3 -0.48 -12.55 1.65
CA ALA A 3 -0.86 -11.41 0.79
C ALA A 3 0.18 -10.28 0.76
N LEU A 4 0.85 -9.99 1.88
CA LEU A 4 1.95 -9.01 1.92
C LEU A 4 3.16 -9.52 1.13
N LYS A 5 3.41 -10.83 1.19
CA LYS A 5 4.40 -11.48 0.34
C LYS A 5 4.01 -11.41 -1.12
N GLU A 6 2.73 -11.59 -1.46
CA GLU A 6 2.23 -11.44 -2.82
C GLU A 6 2.33 -9.99 -3.33
N ALA A 7 2.08 -8.98 -2.49
CA ALA A 7 2.24 -7.57 -2.85
C ALA A 7 3.72 -7.20 -3.06
N GLY A 8 4.62 -7.65 -2.18
CA GLY A 8 6.05 -7.46 -2.38
C GLY A 8 6.60 -8.27 -3.57
N ASP A 9 6.11 -9.49 -3.77
CA ASP A 9 6.42 -10.33 -4.93
C ASP A 9 5.90 -9.68 -6.23
N ALA A 10 4.73 -9.01 -6.20
CA ALA A 10 4.23 -8.22 -7.33
C ALA A 10 5.15 -7.02 -7.61
N GLY A 11 5.62 -6.33 -6.56
CA GLY A 11 6.60 -5.25 -6.72
C GLY A 11 7.89 -5.70 -7.40
N MET A 12 8.43 -6.84 -6.97
CA MET A 12 9.59 -7.46 -7.63
C MET A 12 9.29 -7.94 -9.05
N GLN A 13 8.12 -8.53 -9.32
CA GLN A 13 7.76 -8.97 -10.69
C GLN A 13 7.64 -7.80 -11.67
N ILE A 14 7.06 -6.68 -11.24
CA ILE A 14 6.94 -5.48 -12.07
C ILE A 14 8.34 -4.93 -12.38
N SER A 15 9.29 -5.03 -11.43
CA SER A 15 10.68 -4.60 -11.66
C SER A 15 11.44 -5.39 -12.74
N GLU A 16 11.04 -6.63 -13.01
CA GLU A 16 11.65 -7.45 -14.06
C GLU A 16 11.06 -7.19 -15.46
N GLY A 17 10.14 -6.22 -15.61
CA GLY A 17 9.48 -5.91 -16.88
C GLY A 17 8.49 -6.99 -17.35
N LYS A 18 8.09 -7.92 -16.49
CA LYS A 18 7.12 -8.97 -16.80
C LYS A 18 5.71 -8.50 -16.40
N LEU A 19 4.98 -7.93 -17.35
CA LEU A 19 3.59 -7.46 -17.17
C LEU A 19 2.62 -8.54 -16.68
N TYR A 20 2.89 -9.82 -16.94
CA TYR A 20 2.12 -10.96 -16.43
C TYR A 20 2.96 -12.24 -16.51
N VAL A 21 3.10 -12.96 -15.40
CA VAL A 21 3.63 -14.33 -15.36
C VAL A 21 2.52 -15.25 -14.86
N PRO A 22 2.04 -16.22 -15.66
CA PRO A 22 0.97 -17.10 -15.23
C PRO A 22 1.44 -17.90 -14.00
N PRO A 23 0.53 -18.26 -13.06
CA PRO A 23 0.92 -18.78 -11.74
C PRO A 23 1.86 -20.00 -11.77
N ASN A 24 1.77 -20.81 -12.82
CA ASN A 24 2.59 -21.99 -13.09
C ASN A 24 3.99 -21.69 -13.63
N GLU A 25 4.26 -20.47 -14.10
CA GLU A 25 5.53 -20.02 -14.67
C GLU A 25 6.23 -18.97 -13.79
N ARG A 26 5.68 -18.69 -12.60
CA ARG A 26 6.32 -17.88 -11.57
C ARG A 26 7.56 -18.60 -11.03
N ILE A 27 8.65 -18.58 -11.80
CA ILE A 27 9.96 -19.06 -11.38
C ILE A 27 10.56 -17.98 -10.48
N PHE A 28 10.12 -17.94 -9.22
CA PHE A 28 10.88 -17.25 -8.19
C PHE A 28 12.08 -18.13 -7.85
N ARG A 29 13.31 -17.70 -8.17
CA ARG A 29 14.48 -18.34 -7.56
C ARG A 29 14.37 -18.09 -6.06
N GLY A 30 14.85 -18.99 -5.22
CA GLY A 30 14.69 -18.90 -3.75
C GLY A 30 15.22 -17.59 -3.13
N GLU A 31 15.97 -16.82 -3.89
CA GLU A 31 16.54 -15.51 -3.55
C GLU A 31 15.62 -14.33 -3.92
N ASP A 32 14.75 -14.47 -4.94
CA ASP A 32 13.85 -13.44 -5.48
C ASP A 32 12.47 -13.44 -4.82
N LYS A 33 12.39 -13.73 -3.51
CA LYS A 33 11.12 -13.72 -2.76
C LYS A 33 11.12 -12.58 -1.79
N PHE A 34 10.06 -11.78 -1.75
CA PHE A 34 10.00 -10.61 -0.87
C PHE A 34 10.18 -11.09 0.57
N ARG A 35 11.19 -10.52 1.23
CA ARG A 35 11.57 -10.95 2.58
C ARG A 35 11.13 -9.87 3.56
N ILE A 36 10.21 -10.23 4.45
CA ILE A 36 9.83 -9.38 5.58
C ILE A 36 10.87 -9.62 6.69
N THR A 37 11.78 -8.66 6.91
CA THR A 37 12.71 -8.72 8.03
C THR A 37 12.00 -8.39 9.35
N PRO A 38 12.59 -8.68 10.53
CA PRO A 38 12.05 -8.27 11.81
C PRO A 38 11.84 -6.75 11.91
N GLU A 39 12.73 -5.95 11.33
CA GLU A 39 12.66 -4.49 11.32
C GLU A 39 11.46 -4.02 10.47
N MET A 40 11.30 -4.58 9.27
CA MET A 40 10.15 -4.30 8.40
C MET A 40 8.83 -4.70 9.05
N ARG A 41 8.81 -5.79 9.82
CA ARG A 41 7.63 -6.18 10.59
C ARG A 41 7.29 -5.14 11.66
N ALA A 42 8.30 -4.66 12.40
CA ALA A 42 8.09 -3.62 13.39
C ALA A 42 7.63 -2.29 12.76
N GLU A 43 8.14 -1.96 11.58
CA GLU A 43 7.69 -0.80 10.80
C GLU A 43 6.23 -0.94 10.36
N LEU A 44 5.86 -2.10 9.79
CA LEU A 44 4.49 -2.40 9.41
C LEU A 44 3.53 -2.33 10.61
N ASP A 45 3.91 -2.88 11.75
CA ASP A 45 3.10 -2.82 12.98
C ASP A 45 2.89 -1.36 13.41
N ASN A 46 3.95 -0.54 13.38
CA ASN A 46 3.85 0.90 13.66
C ASN A 46 2.99 1.63 12.63
N LEU A 47 3.10 1.30 11.35
CA LEU A 47 2.33 1.86 10.25
C LEU A 47 0.83 1.59 10.44
N ILE A 48 0.47 0.36 10.82
CA ILE A 48 -0.93 -0.03 11.08
C ILE A 48 -1.48 0.70 12.32
N LEU A 49 -0.67 0.84 13.38
CA LEU A 49 -1.08 1.51 14.62
C LEU A 49 -1.20 3.04 14.48
N ASN A 50 -0.47 3.65 13.54
CA ASN A 50 -0.58 5.06 13.19
C ASN A 50 -1.56 5.23 12.01
N SER A 51 -2.83 5.48 12.32
CA SER A 51 -3.86 5.67 11.29
C SER A 51 -4.28 7.14 11.14
N GLY A 52 -4.40 7.60 9.90
CA GLY A 52 -4.99 8.90 9.56
C GLY A 52 -6.49 9.01 9.91
N THR A 53 -7.14 7.91 10.28
CA THR A 53 -8.58 7.85 10.60
C THR A 53 -8.96 8.43 11.97
N LYS A 54 -8.00 8.81 12.82
CA LYS A 54 -8.21 9.41 14.16
C LYS A 54 -9.15 8.58 15.06
N ILE A 55 -8.95 7.26 15.09
CA ILE A 55 -9.73 6.30 15.88
C ILE A 55 -9.07 6.11 17.27
N ASN A 56 -9.87 5.77 18.30
CA ASN A 56 -9.35 5.41 19.62
C ASN A 56 -8.38 4.21 19.52
N ARG A 57 -7.26 4.26 20.24
CA ARG A 57 -6.20 3.25 20.27
C ARG A 57 -6.72 1.82 20.47
N THR A 58 -7.68 1.58 21.37
CA THR A 58 -8.22 0.23 21.61
C THR A 58 -9.00 -0.32 20.41
N THR A 59 -9.62 0.56 19.63
CA THR A 59 -10.29 0.20 18.37
C THR A 59 -9.25 0.01 17.26
N LEU A 60 -8.19 0.81 17.22
CA LEU A 60 -7.07 0.63 16.30
C LEU A 60 -6.36 -0.71 16.49
N GLU A 61 -6.11 -1.14 17.73
CA GLU A 61 -5.50 -2.46 18.02
C GLU A 61 -6.38 -3.61 17.49
N LYS A 62 -7.71 -3.49 17.57
CA LYS A 62 -8.63 -4.48 16.99
C LYS A 62 -8.67 -4.41 15.47
N ILE A 63 -8.64 -3.22 14.88
CA ILE A 63 -8.54 -3.03 13.41
C ILE A 63 -7.24 -3.66 12.91
N ALA A 64 -6.12 -3.39 13.57
CA ALA A 64 -4.81 -3.94 13.27
C ALA A 64 -4.82 -5.47 13.22
N ALA A 65 -5.44 -6.10 14.22
CA ALA A 65 -5.59 -7.55 14.25
C ALA A 65 -6.42 -8.08 13.06
N GLN A 66 -7.47 -7.37 12.64
CA GLN A 66 -8.26 -7.77 11.47
C GLN A 66 -7.52 -7.54 10.14
N VAL A 67 -6.74 -6.47 10.03
CA VAL A 67 -5.89 -6.20 8.87
C VAL A 67 -4.82 -7.30 8.73
N GLN A 68 -4.14 -7.64 9.82
CA GLN A 68 -3.14 -8.71 9.84
C GLN A 68 -3.74 -10.06 9.44
N LEU A 69 -4.93 -10.39 9.98
CA LEU A 69 -5.65 -11.61 9.60
C LEU A 69 -6.07 -11.59 8.13
N GLY A 70 -6.57 -10.46 7.62
CA GLY A 70 -6.93 -10.32 6.21
C GLY A 70 -5.75 -10.51 5.27
N ILE A 71 -4.55 -10.06 5.67
CA ILE A 71 -3.29 -10.29 4.94
C ILE A 71 -2.85 -11.77 5.01
N GLU A 72 -3.19 -12.49 6.08
CA GLU A 72 -2.91 -13.92 6.23
C GLU A 72 -3.84 -14.78 5.39
N GLU A 73 -5.12 -14.46 5.41
CA GLU A 73 -6.21 -15.19 4.76
C GLU A 73 -6.49 -14.72 3.32
N ASN A 74 -5.74 -13.74 2.82
CA ASN A 74 -5.88 -13.15 1.48
C ASN A 74 -7.28 -12.57 1.19
N TRP A 75 -7.79 -11.76 2.11
CA TRP A 75 -9.09 -11.10 1.99
C TRP A 75 -9.07 -9.96 0.98
N THR A 76 -10.20 -9.77 0.30
CA THR A 76 -10.51 -8.54 -0.42
C THR A 76 -10.79 -7.39 0.55
N VAL A 77 -10.75 -6.14 0.06
CA VAL A 77 -11.08 -4.96 0.87
C VAL A 77 -12.53 -5.02 1.38
N GLU A 78 -13.45 -5.57 0.58
CA GLU A 78 -14.85 -5.78 0.95
C GLU A 78 -15.00 -6.82 2.06
N GLU A 79 -14.22 -7.90 2.02
CA GLU A 79 -14.19 -8.91 3.08
C GLU A 79 -13.59 -8.36 4.36
N LEU A 80 -12.52 -7.55 4.27
CA LEU A 80 -11.99 -6.82 5.41
C LEU A 80 -13.05 -5.88 6.00
N ALA A 81 -13.75 -5.09 5.17
CA ALA A 81 -14.81 -4.19 5.63
C ALA A 81 -15.95 -4.95 6.32
N LYS A 82 -16.35 -6.11 5.76
CA LYS A 82 -17.36 -6.99 6.37
C LYS A 82 -16.90 -7.50 7.74
N ASN A 83 -15.68 -8.02 7.83
CA ASN A 83 -15.12 -8.52 9.09
C ASN A 83 -14.97 -7.41 10.14
N LEU A 84 -14.47 -6.24 9.74
CA LEU A 84 -14.40 -5.08 10.63
C LEU A 84 -15.77 -4.74 11.22
N ARG A 85 -16.81 -4.69 10.38
CA ARG A 85 -18.18 -4.44 10.83
C ARG A 85 -18.71 -5.52 11.79
N GLU A 86 -18.45 -6.79 11.49
CA GLU A 86 -18.93 -7.92 12.30
C GLU A 86 -18.22 -8.01 13.67
N LYS A 87 -16.93 -7.69 13.72
CA LYS A 87 -16.10 -7.79 14.93
C LYS A 87 -16.09 -6.52 15.76
N LEU A 88 -16.36 -5.36 15.16
CA LEU A 88 -16.41 -4.05 15.81
C LEU A 88 -17.85 -3.54 15.75
N LEU A 89 -18.65 -3.94 16.75
CA LEU A 89 -20.11 -3.67 16.85
C LEU A 89 -20.50 -2.17 16.79
N GLU A 90 -19.54 -1.26 16.79
CA GLU A 90 -19.73 0.20 16.74
C GLU A 90 -19.48 0.82 15.36
N LEU A 91 -19.00 0.05 14.37
CA LEU A 91 -18.73 0.59 13.04
C LEU A 91 -19.98 0.55 12.14
N SER A 92 -20.36 1.72 11.65
CA SER A 92 -21.32 1.82 10.54
C SER A 92 -20.74 1.17 9.28
N PRO A 93 -21.58 0.71 8.33
CA PRO A 93 -21.09 0.13 7.08
C PRO A 93 -20.17 1.06 6.28
N SER A 94 -20.42 2.37 6.32
CA SER A 94 -19.57 3.36 5.65
C SER A 94 -18.23 3.53 6.35
N HIS A 95 -18.19 3.59 7.68
CA HIS A 95 -16.94 3.66 8.43
C HIS A 95 -16.10 2.39 8.27
N ALA A 96 -16.72 1.21 8.31
CA ALA A 96 -15.98 -0.04 8.10
C ALA A 96 -15.32 -0.09 6.72
N ARG A 97 -16.01 0.37 5.67
CA ARG A 97 -15.42 0.48 4.32
C ARG A 97 -14.31 1.52 4.24
N LEU A 98 -14.51 2.71 4.82
CA LEU A 98 -13.48 3.75 4.85
C LEU A 98 -12.20 3.25 5.52
N ILE A 99 -12.32 2.59 6.66
CA ILE A 99 -11.19 2.01 7.39
C ILE A 99 -10.53 0.92 6.54
N ALA A 100 -11.32 -0.01 5.99
CA ALA A 100 -10.77 -1.09 5.16
C ALA A 100 -9.97 -0.55 3.97
N HIS A 101 -10.52 0.41 3.21
CA HIS A 101 -9.81 1.02 2.09
C HIS A 101 -8.54 1.75 2.54
N THR A 102 -8.62 2.52 3.62
CA THR A 102 -7.48 3.33 4.12
C THR A 102 -6.34 2.43 4.60
N GLU A 103 -6.65 1.41 5.39
CA GLU A 103 -5.64 0.52 5.95
C GLU A 103 -5.08 -0.44 4.90
N ALA A 104 -5.92 -0.96 3.98
CA ALA A 104 -5.44 -1.81 2.89
C ALA A 104 -4.52 -1.03 1.93
N ALA A 105 -4.95 0.14 1.45
CA ALA A 105 -4.13 0.95 0.54
C ALA A 105 -2.78 1.32 1.16
N LYS A 106 -2.77 1.66 2.46
CA LYS A 106 -1.54 1.97 3.20
C LYS A 106 -0.56 0.78 3.22
N VAL A 107 -1.03 -0.41 3.61
CA VAL A 107 -0.18 -1.61 3.71
C VAL A 107 0.26 -2.10 2.34
N GLU A 108 -0.62 -2.10 1.35
CA GLU A 108 -0.30 -2.54 -0.01
C GLU A 108 0.77 -1.65 -0.65
N ASN A 109 0.62 -0.33 -0.56
CA ASN A 109 1.58 0.61 -1.12
C ASN A 109 2.93 0.60 -0.40
N TRP A 110 2.92 0.47 0.93
CA TRP A 110 4.15 0.26 1.69
C TRP A 110 4.85 -1.03 1.26
N GLY A 111 4.10 -2.14 1.15
CA GLY A 111 4.64 -3.44 0.73
C GLY A 111 5.22 -3.42 -0.69
N GLN A 112 4.56 -2.72 -1.62
CA GLN A 112 5.10 -2.51 -2.98
C GLN A 112 6.42 -1.72 -2.95
N LEU A 113 6.46 -0.61 -2.20
CA LEU A 113 7.67 0.21 -2.07
C LEU A 113 8.84 -0.59 -1.46
N GLU A 114 8.59 -1.35 -0.41
CA GLU A 114 9.61 -2.22 0.17
C GLU A 114 10.04 -3.34 -0.79
N GLY A 115 9.11 -3.85 -1.61
CA GLY A 115 9.43 -4.76 -2.69
C GLY A 115 10.40 -4.14 -3.70
N TYR A 116 10.16 -2.90 -4.11
CA TYR A 116 11.06 -2.16 -5.02
C TYR A 116 12.45 -1.97 -4.41
N LYS A 117 12.56 -1.73 -3.10
CA LYS A 117 13.85 -1.54 -2.41
C LYS A 117 14.68 -2.82 -2.30
N GLN A 118 14.06 -3.99 -2.42
CA GLN A 118 14.75 -5.29 -2.33
C GLN A 118 15.27 -5.81 -3.67
N THR A 119 15.05 -5.08 -4.75
CA THR A 119 15.54 -5.41 -6.10
C THR A 119 16.58 -4.39 -6.53
N GLU A 120 17.59 -4.83 -7.29
CA GLU A 120 18.62 -3.95 -7.87
C GLU A 120 18.15 -3.23 -9.15
N PHE A 121 16.98 -3.61 -9.67
CA PHE A 121 16.48 -3.12 -10.96
C PHE A 121 15.63 -1.84 -10.85
N VAL A 122 15.19 -1.46 -9.65
CA VAL A 122 14.35 -0.28 -9.42
C VAL A 122 15.11 0.76 -8.61
N GLU A 123 15.29 1.93 -9.21
CA GLU A 123 15.86 3.09 -8.51
C GLU A 123 14.80 4.16 -8.25
N LEU A 124 13.73 4.17 -9.04
CA LEU A 124 12.75 5.25 -9.08
C LEU A 124 11.32 4.72 -8.91
N LYS A 125 10.45 5.56 -8.35
CA LYS A 125 9.01 5.33 -8.18
C LYS A 125 8.21 6.49 -8.78
N GLY A 126 7.08 6.15 -9.37
CA GLY A 126 6.04 7.08 -9.79
C GLY A 126 4.78 6.97 -8.94
N TRP A 127 3.90 7.94 -9.08
CA TRP A 127 2.58 7.97 -8.45
C TRP A 127 1.51 7.61 -9.48
N LEU A 128 0.65 6.63 -9.19
CA LEU A 128 -0.44 6.21 -10.07
C LEU A 128 -1.79 6.52 -9.43
N CYS A 129 -2.48 7.52 -9.95
CA CYS A 129 -3.86 7.81 -9.56
C CYS A 129 -4.82 6.81 -10.21
N SER A 130 -5.87 6.39 -9.50
CA SER A 130 -6.90 5.52 -10.07
C SER A 130 -7.91 6.23 -10.96
N PHE A 131 -7.94 7.57 -10.96
CA PHE A 131 -8.87 8.40 -11.74
C PHE A 131 -10.37 8.03 -11.60
N VAL A 132 -10.75 7.46 -10.45
CA VAL A 132 -12.14 7.24 -10.09
C VAL A 132 -12.85 8.57 -9.80
N PRO A 133 -14.20 8.64 -9.87
CA PRO A 133 -14.95 9.90 -9.70
C PRO A 133 -14.66 10.69 -8.41
N ASN A 134 -14.19 10.02 -7.35
CA ASN A 134 -13.83 10.64 -6.08
C ASN A 134 -12.31 10.83 -5.89
N SER A 135 -11.52 10.72 -6.95
CA SER A 135 -10.09 11.04 -6.90
C SER A 135 -9.87 12.52 -6.68
N ARG A 136 -8.90 12.86 -5.83
CA ARG A 136 -8.56 14.24 -5.50
C ARG A 136 -7.77 14.88 -6.63
N GLN A 137 -7.97 16.17 -6.86
CA GLN A 137 -7.21 16.91 -7.88
C GLN A 137 -5.71 16.82 -7.63
N ALA A 138 -5.26 17.02 -6.38
CA ALA A 138 -3.85 16.91 -6.01
C ALA A 138 -3.24 15.52 -6.30
N HIS A 139 -4.04 14.44 -6.25
CA HIS A 139 -3.57 13.09 -6.54
C HIS A 139 -3.44 12.86 -8.05
N MET A 140 -4.35 13.43 -8.85
CA MET A 140 -4.26 13.44 -10.31
C MET A 140 -3.09 14.34 -10.79
N ASP A 141 -2.82 15.42 -10.08
CA ASP A 141 -1.68 16.29 -10.36
C ASP A 141 -0.36 15.59 -10.02
N ALA A 142 -0.31 14.86 -8.91
CA ALA A 142 0.82 14.03 -8.53
C ALA A 142 1.10 12.95 -9.59
N ASP A 143 0.06 12.26 -10.07
CA ASP A 143 0.18 11.28 -11.16
C ASP A 143 0.85 11.88 -12.39
N ARG A 144 0.33 13.00 -12.91
CA ARG A 144 0.94 13.70 -14.05
C ARG A 144 2.37 14.15 -13.80
N LYS A 145 2.67 14.65 -12.59
CA LYS A 145 4.00 15.14 -12.25
C LYS A 145 5.01 14.00 -12.22
N TYR A 146 4.70 12.93 -11.47
CA TYR A 146 5.63 11.83 -11.22
C TYR A 146 5.60 10.77 -12.34
N SER A 147 4.72 10.92 -13.34
CA SER A 147 4.86 10.24 -14.64
C SER A 147 5.92 10.84 -15.54
N ASP A 148 6.08 12.16 -15.50
CA ASP A 148 7.09 12.86 -16.28
C ASP A 148 8.45 12.88 -15.56
N ASP A 149 8.43 12.95 -14.22
CA ASP A 149 9.62 13.03 -13.36
C ASP A 149 9.52 12.07 -12.15
N PRO A 150 9.74 10.76 -12.36
CA PRO A 150 9.79 9.77 -11.27
C PRO A 150 10.90 10.09 -10.27
N ILE A 151 10.65 9.85 -8.98
CA ILE A 151 11.58 10.20 -7.89
C ILE A 151 12.28 8.96 -7.32
N ALA A 152 13.39 9.15 -6.61
CA ALA A 152 14.09 8.04 -5.96
C ALA A 152 13.20 7.32 -4.94
N LEU A 153 13.41 6.01 -4.75
CA LEU A 153 12.58 5.18 -3.85
C LEU A 153 12.44 5.75 -2.42
N ASN A 154 13.47 6.41 -1.91
CA ASN A 154 13.49 6.96 -0.54
C ASN A 154 13.00 8.42 -0.46
N ASP A 155 12.85 9.10 -1.60
CA ASP A 155 12.38 10.48 -1.62
C ASP A 155 10.86 10.52 -1.42
N PRO A 156 10.33 11.49 -0.66
CA PRO A 156 8.89 11.65 -0.50
C PRO A 156 8.28 12.33 -1.74
N PHE A 157 7.08 11.88 -2.12
CA PHE A 157 6.22 12.65 -3.01
C PHE A 157 5.70 13.89 -2.27
N ILE A 158 5.61 15.01 -2.99
CA ILE A 158 4.83 16.17 -2.55
C ILE A 158 3.43 16.07 -3.17
N VAL A 159 2.41 15.85 -2.34
CA VAL A 159 1.00 15.72 -2.74
C VAL A 159 0.15 16.59 -1.83
N ASP A 160 -0.58 17.55 -2.41
CA ASP A 160 -1.36 18.55 -1.65
C ASP A 160 -0.53 19.36 -0.64
N GLY A 161 0.76 19.55 -0.94
CA GLY A 161 1.72 20.25 -0.06
C GLY A 161 2.27 19.42 1.09
N GLU A 162 1.91 18.13 1.18
CA GLU A 162 2.40 17.19 2.21
C GLU A 162 3.41 16.21 1.63
N GLU A 163 4.39 15.80 2.45
CA GLU A 163 5.38 14.78 2.13
C GLU A 163 4.80 13.38 2.41
N LEU A 164 4.67 12.55 1.37
CA LEU A 164 4.18 11.18 1.46
C LEU A 164 5.16 10.22 0.79
N GLN A 165 5.58 9.15 1.45
CA GLN A 165 6.42 8.13 0.84
C GLN A 165 5.67 7.28 -0.17
N HIS A 166 4.36 7.11 0.00
CA HIS A 166 3.49 6.34 -0.88
C HIS A 166 2.01 6.73 -0.67
N PRO A 167 1.07 6.33 -1.55
CA PRO A 167 -0.35 6.51 -1.31
C PRO A 167 -0.82 5.84 -0.01
N GLY A 168 -1.64 6.54 0.77
CA GLY A 168 -2.09 6.05 2.07
C GLY A 168 -1.09 6.20 3.21
N ASP A 169 0.06 6.85 3.00
CA ASP A 169 1.08 7.10 4.04
C ASP A 169 0.49 7.88 5.24
N PRO A 170 0.54 7.35 6.47
CA PRO A 170 -0.05 8.00 7.63
C PRO A 170 0.65 9.30 8.07
N ALA A 171 1.78 9.68 7.47
CA ALA A 171 2.37 11.01 7.63
C ALA A 171 1.47 12.14 7.08
N GLY A 172 0.62 11.82 6.11
CA GLY A 172 -0.33 12.76 5.51
C GLY A 172 -1.56 13.04 6.37
N SER A 173 -2.25 14.13 6.07
CA SER A 173 -3.53 14.43 6.71
C SER A 173 -4.60 13.44 6.28
N ALA A 174 -5.60 13.22 7.15
CA ALA A 174 -6.76 12.38 6.85
C ALA A 174 -7.45 12.76 5.53
N GLY A 175 -7.46 14.06 5.22
CA GLY A 175 -8.01 14.59 3.98
C GLY A 175 -7.26 14.11 2.75
N ASN A 176 -5.95 13.89 2.84
CA ASN A 176 -5.08 13.45 1.77
C ASN A 176 -5.06 11.92 1.60
N VAL A 177 -5.11 11.17 2.71
CA VAL A 177 -4.74 9.74 2.70
C VAL A 177 -5.91 8.77 2.91
N CYS A 178 -6.99 9.18 3.58
CA CYS A 178 -8.14 8.30 3.80
C CYS A 178 -8.90 8.03 2.50
N GLU A 179 -9.37 6.79 2.31
CA GLU A 179 -10.11 6.35 1.12
C GLU A 179 -9.34 6.58 -0.21
N CYS A 180 -8.01 6.70 -0.14
CA CYS A 180 -7.17 6.75 -1.32
C CYS A 180 -7.19 5.38 -2.03
N LYS A 181 -7.27 5.41 -3.36
CA LYS A 181 -7.20 4.22 -4.23
C LYS A 181 -6.05 4.34 -5.24
N CYS A 182 -5.08 5.20 -4.95
CA CYS A 182 -3.88 5.37 -5.77
C CYS A 182 -2.87 4.26 -5.43
N SER A 183 -1.96 3.98 -6.36
CA SER A 183 -0.84 3.05 -6.18
C SER A 183 0.49 3.74 -6.49
N THR A 184 1.60 3.14 -6.11
CA THR A 184 2.90 3.42 -6.75
C THR A 184 3.11 2.53 -7.96
N TYR A 185 4.05 2.89 -8.82
CA TYR A 185 4.66 1.98 -9.79
C TYR A 185 6.18 2.20 -9.83
N PRO A 186 6.97 1.16 -10.14
CA PRO A 186 8.41 1.31 -10.30
C PRO A 186 8.74 1.79 -11.70
N GLU A 187 9.75 2.65 -11.83
CA GLU A 187 10.36 2.97 -13.11
C GLU A 187 11.67 2.17 -13.23
N VAL A 188 11.69 1.23 -14.16
CA VAL A 188 12.84 0.35 -14.42
C VAL A 188 13.66 0.98 -15.55
N ARG A 189 14.92 1.30 -15.28
CA ARG A 189 15.81 1.77 -16.34
C ARG A 189 16.21 0.57 -17.20
N SER A 190 15.80 0.57 -18.46
CA SER A 190 16.41 -0.30 -19.48
C SER A 190 17.77 0.31 -19.86
N GLU A 191 18.85 -0.42 -19.62
CA GLU A 191 20.13 -0.15 -20.30
C GLU A 191 20.01 -0.25 -21.82
#